data_AF-M1K7S0-F1
#
_entry.id   AF-M1K7S0-F1
#
_cell.length_a   1.000
_cell.length_b   1.000
_cell.length_c   1.000
_cell.angle_alpha   90.00
_cell.angle_beta   90.00
_cell.angle_gamma   90.00
#
_symmetry.space_group_name_H-M   'P 1'
#
loop_
_entity.id
_entity.type
_entity.pdbx_description
1 polymer ?
#
loop_
_entity_poly.entity_id
_entity_poly.type
_entity_poly.pdbx_seq_one_letter_code
_entity_poly.pdbx_strand_id
1 'polypeptide(L)'
;MEGEETNSGNILAEHQLKYCSQILTRLKRNSNAPPFLEPVDPVKLGIPDYPEKIKHPMDLSTIRKKLDSKEYEGPEGFDGDMRLMFSNCYTYNPPGTVVHEMGKGLEAVYTDLMAGMPQEIPKKRKKTEMPAVGRPKQVKRNVKGSDGMKAEDYEFCSETLSDLVKPKHKAYNWPFLEPVDGDLVPGYYSVIKEPMDLQTMRSKLEQRRYQSVEEFGRDLELIVENCKKFNAPGTEVYVCGQEFEKAVKMHMQKVSPHDIKSRITELKRKVMSYSREIRMLESKLMEQTGEMPTSRAYSLNERVSIGNAILNMSKEQTESVAKIVLKNGAGEFVENDEIEVDMRTIPDHVVEEIDMYIKSINVGEDVRDE
;
A
#
# COMPACT_ATOMS: atom_id res chain seq x y z
N MET A 1 -39.43 47.59 -28.95
CA MET A 1 -38.66 47.23 -27.74
C MET A 1 -37.78 46.08 -28.14
N GLU A 2 -36.55 46.43 -28.52
CA GLU A 2 -35.48 45.46 -28.76
C GLU A 2 -35.07 44.90 -27.40
N GLY A 3 -35.13 43.58 -27.25
CA GLY A 3 -34.60 42.90 -26.07
C GLY A 3 -33.13 42.59 -26.33
N GLU A 4 -32.25 43.28 -25.62
CA GLU A 4 -30.83 42.98 -25.55
C GLU A 4 -30.65 41.55 -25.00
N GLU A 5 -30.22 40.62 -25.86
CA GLU A 5 -29.69 39.33 -25.42
C GLU A 5 -28.35 39.61 -24.71
N THR A 6 -28.35 39.46 -23.39
CA THR A 6 -27.13 39.53 -22.60
C THR A 6 -26.20 38.39 -23.02
N ASN A 7 -25.11 38.75 -23.68
CA ASN A 7 -24.00 37.88 -24.02
C ASN A 7 -23.46 37.29 -22.71
N SER A 8 -23.90 36.07 -22.38
CA SER A 8 -23.42 35.33 -21.22
C SER A 8 -21.99 34.90 -21.54
N GLY A 9 -21.04 35.77 -21.19
CA GLY A 9 -19.61 35.49 -21.27
C GLY A 9 -19.34 34.11 -20.68
N ASN A 10 -18.61 33.28 -21.41
CA ASN A 10 -18.12 32.01 -20.91
C ASN A 10 -17.51 32.27 -19.54
N ILE A 11 -17.93 31.52 -18.53
CA ILE A 11 -17.32 31.47 -17.19
C ILE A 11 -16.44 30.24 -17.21
N LEU A 12 -15.31 30.21 -16.46
CA LEU A 12 -14.51 28.98 -16.39
C LEU A 12 -15.40 27.76 -16.17
N ALA A 13 -15.21 26.76 -17.03
CA ALA A 13 -15.86 25.48 -16.85
C ALA A 13 -15.44 24.85 -15.51
N GLU A 14 -16.31 24.04 -14.90
CA GLU A 14 -16.09 23.48 -13.55
C GLU A 14 -14.77 22.72 -13.42
N HIS A 15 -14.36 22.01 -14.48
CA HIS A 15 -13.07 21.31 -14.53
C HIS A 15 -11.87 22.26 -14.60
N GLN A 16 -11.98 23.38 -15.33
CA GLN A 16 -10.96 24.43 -15.34
C GLN A 16 -10.88 25.14 -13.99
N LEU A 17 -12.01 25.45 -13.34
CA LEU A 17 -12.05 26.01 -11.98
C LEU A 17 -11.30 25.10 -10.99
N LYS A 18 -11.57 23.79 -11.04
CA LYS A 18 -10.91 22.79 -10.21
C LYS A 18 -9.40 22.74 -10.51
N TYR A 19 -9.01 22.79 -11.78
CA TYR A 19 -7.60 22.78 -12.19
C TYR A 19 -6.85 24.02 -11.71
N CYS A 20 -7.40 25.22 -11.91
CA CYS A 20 -6.85 26.47 -11.37
C CYS A 20 -6.68 26.40 -9.83
N SER A 21 -7.64 25.80 -9.12
CA SER A 21 -7.56 25.62 -7.66
C SER A 21 -6.42 24.67 -7.23
N GLN A 22 -6.17 23.63 -8.03
CA GLN A 22 -5.04 22.72 -7.84
C GLN A 22 -3.70 23.40 -8.12
N ILE A 23 -3.60 24.21 -9.18
CA ILE A 23 -2.43 25.04 -9.45
C ILE A 23 -2.10 25.90 -8.23
N LEU A 24 -3.08 26.67 -7.73
CA LEU A 24 -2.87 27.54 -6.55
C LEU A 24 -2.44 26.74 -5.31
N THR A 25 -3.00 25.54 -5.10
CA THR A 25 -2.62 24.67 -3.98
C THR A 25 -1.18 24.18 -4.08
N ARG A 26 -0.72 23.86 -5.30
CA ARG A 26 0.66 23.40 -5.56
C ARG A 26 1.65 24.54 -5.45
N LEU A 27 1.33 25.72 -5.99
CA LEU A 27 2.16 26.91 -5.87
C LEU A 27 2.31 27.36 -4.41
N LYS A 28 1.22 27.39 -3.63
CA LYS A 28 1.26 27.76 -2.20
C LYS A 28 2.23 26.90 -1.36
N ARG A 29 2.48 25.64 -1.77
CA ARG A 29 3.37 24.69 -1.08
C ARG A 29 4.82 24.74 -1.57
N ASN A 30 5.10 25.51 -2.61
CA ASN A 30 6.44 25.62 -3.18
C ASN A 30 7.34 26.45 -2.24
N SER A 31 8.62 26.09 -2.13
CA SER A 31 9.59 26.82 -1.29
C SER A 31 9.81 28.27 -1.73
N ASN A 32 9.56 28.58 -3.00
CA ASN A 32 9.67 29.92 -3.58
C ASN A 32 8.41 30.78 -3.40
N ALA A 33 7.32 30.21 -2.88
CA ALA A 33 6.04 30.91 -2.73
C ALA A 33 5.97 32.03 -1.68
N PRO A 34 6.75 32.06 -0.57
CA PRO A 34 6.48 32.98 0.54
C PRO A 34 6.26 34.46 0.18
N PRO A 35 7.03 35.10 -0.72
CA PRO A 35 6.81 36.50 -1.11
C PRO A 35 5.51 36.76 -1.89
N PHE A 36 4.86 35.71 -2.40
CA PHE A 36 3.71 35.77 -3.30
C PHE A 36 2.40 35.33 -2.63
N LEU A 37 2.44 34.91 -1.36
CA LEU A 37 1.28 34.32 -0.69
C LEU A 37 0.18 35.32 -0.38
N GLU A 38 0.55 36.56 -0.08
CA GLU A 38 -0.35 37.62 0.38
C GLU A 38 0.03 38.96 -0.28
N PRO A 39 -0.87 39.96 -0.28
CA PRO A 39 -0.56 41.28 -0.82
C PRO A 39 0.70 41.88 -0.20
N VAL A 40 1.53 42.52 -1.03
CA VAL A 40 2.71 43.25 -0.55
C VAL A 40 2.27 44.38 0.36
N ASP A 41 2.82 44.42 1.57
CA ASP A 41 2.65 45.50 2.55
C ASP A 41 3.88 46.43 2.51
N PRO A 42 3.78 47.59 1.84
CA PRO A 42 4.94 48.45 1.61
C PRO A 42 5.49 49.08 2.90
N VAL A 43 4.62 49.28 3.90
CA VAL A 43 5.00 49.88 5.18
C VAL A 43 5.77 48.84 6.01
N LYS A 44 5.23 47.61 6.11
CA LYS A 44 5.85 46.52 6.86
C LYS A 44 7.21 46.11 6.30
N LEU A 45 7.37 46.19 4.98
CA LEU A 45 8.60 45.80 4.28
C LEU A 45 9.59 46.96 4.08
N GLY A 46 9.24 48.19 4.47
CA GLY A 46 10.11 49.36 4.33
C GLY A 46 10.34 49.79 2.88
N ILE A 47 9.37 49.56 2.00
CA ILE A 47 9.42 49.82 0.56
C ILE A 47 8.32 50.80 0.12
N PRO A 48 8.32 52.05 0.62
CA PRO A 48 7.20 52.99 0.43
C PRO A 48 6.94 53.36 -1.03
N ASP A 49 7.91 53.16 -1.93
CA ASP A 49 7.81 53.41 -3.36
C ASP A 49 7.11 52.29 -4.16
N TYR A 50 6.78 51.16 -3.52
CA TYR A 50 6.14 50.02 -4.19
C TYR A 50 4.81 50.39 -4.89
N PRO A 51 3.86 51.14 -4.28
CA PRO A 51 2.63 51.56 -4.95
C PRO A 51 2.87 52.58 -6.08
N GLU A 52 3.99 53.30 -6.03
CA GLU A 52 4.36 54.23 -7.09
C GLU A 52 4.84 53.48 -8.34
N LYS A 53 5.52 52.35 -8.15
CA LYS A 53 6.10 51.52 -9.22
C LYS A 53 5.15 50.44 -9.73
N ILE A 54 4.37 49.82 -8.84
CA ILE A 54 3.46 48.72 -9.16
C ILE A 54 2.01 49.20 -9.06
N LYS A 55 1.37 49.37 -10.23
CA LYS A 55 0.02 49.94 -10.34
C LYS A 55 -1.12 48.94 -10.13
N HIS A 56 -0.87 47.67 -10.40
CA HIS A 56 -1.85 46.60 -10.27
C HIS A 56 -1.24 45.46 -9.44
N PRO A 57 -1.18 45.59 -8.10
CA PRO A 57 -0.63 44.54 -7.26
C PRO A 57 -1.45 43.26 -7.40
N MET A 58 -0.77 42.11 -7.35
CA MET A 58 -1.39 40.79 -7.43
C MET A 58 -0.57 39.79 -6.61
N ASP A 59 -1.26 38.84 -6.00
CA ASP A 59 -0.71 37.81 -5.13
C ASP A 59 -1.63 36.56 -5.12
N LEU A 60 -1.12 35.43 -4.61
CA LEU A 60 -1.84 34.15 -4.65
C LEU A 60 -3.13 34.14 -3.83
N SER A 61 -3.24 34.91 -2.73
CA SER A 61 -4.49 34.96 -1.94
C SER A 61 -5.55 35.80 -2.65
N THR A 62 -5.16 36.87 -3.33
CA THR A 62 -6.04 37.67 -4.19
C THR A 62 -6.53 36.85 -5.40
N ILE A 63 -5.62 36.17 -6.12
CA ILE A 63 -5.99 35.28 -7.24
C ILE A 63 -6.93 34.16 -6.76
N ARG A 64 -6.67 33.61 -5.58
CA ARG A 64 -7.54 32.59 -4.96
C ARG A 64 -8.95 33.12 -4.69
N LYS A 65 -9.08 34.32 -4.13
CA LYS A 65 -10.39 34.94 -3.87
C LYS A 65 -11.16 35.15 -5.17
N LYS A 66 -10.51 35.68 -6.21
CA LYS A 66 -11.12 35.85 -7.54
C LYS A 66 -11.59 34.53 -8.13
N LEU A 67 -10.79 33.46 -7.98
CA LEU A 67 -11.16 32.13 -8.45
C LEU A 67 -12.37 31.56 -7.70
N ASP A 68 -12.37 31.65 -6.36
CA ASP A 68 -13.46 31.13 -5.52
C ASP A 68 -14.77 31.92 -5.74
N SER A 69 -14.66 33.24 -6.01
CA SER A 69 -15.78 34.12 -6.40
C SER A 69 -16.22 33.95 -7.86
N LYS A 70 -15.55 33.09 -8.64
CA LYS A 70 -15.80 32.86 -10.07
C LYS A 70 -15.73 34.13 -10.92
N GLU A 71 -14.78 35.02 -10.61
CA GLU A 71 -14.58 36.29 -11.31
C GLU A 71 -13.82 36.15 -12.64
N TYR A 72 -13.31 34.95 -12.95
CA TYR A 72 -12.62 34.69 -14.21
C TYR A 72 -13.58 34.11 -15.25
N GLU A 73 -13.64 34.77 -16.41
CA GLU A 73 -14.43 34.34 -17.57
C GLU A 73 -13.78 33.16 -18.30
N GLY A 74 -12.44 33.10 -18.34
CA GLY A 74 -11.72 31.99 -18.95
C GLY A 74 -10.37 31.74 -18.31
N PRO A 75 -9.70 30.62 -18.65
CA PRO A 75 -8.34 30.34 -18.20
C PRO A 75 -7.35 31.48 -18.50
N GLU A 76 -7.61 32.26 -19.55
CA GLU A 76 -6.81 33.43 -19.95
C GLU A 76 -6.85 34.53 -18.89
N GLY A 77 -8.00 34.73 -18.23
CA GLY A 77 -8.12 35.71 -17.14
C GLY A 77 -7.34 35.29 -15.90
N PHE A 78 -7.38 34.00 -15.57
CA PHE A 78 -6.57 33.43 -14.50
C PHE A 78 -5.07 33.49 -14.81
N ASP A 79 -4.66 33.14 -16.03
CA ASP A 79 -3.26 33.26 -16.48
C ASP A 79 -2.79 34.71 -16.52
N GLY A 80 -3.63 35.64 -16.95
CA GLY A 80 -3.35 37.07 -16.93
C GLY A 80 -2.94 37.56 -15.54
N ASP A 81 -3.69 37.22 -14.49
CA ASP A 81 -3.36 37.61 -13.12
C ASP A 81 -2.12 36.90 -12.56
N MET A 82 -1.93 35.62 -12.90
CA MET A 82 -0.71 34.88 -12.53
C MET A 82 0.54 35.51 -13.17
N ARG A 83 0.47 35.85 -14.47
CA ARG A 83 1.56 36.52 -15.20
C ARG A 83 1.78 37.95 -14.69
N LEU A 84 0.73 38.67 -14.33
CA LEU A 84 0.83 39.99 -13.70
C LEU A 84 1.58 39.93 -12.37
N MET A 85 1.30 38.94 -11.52
CA MET A 85 2.02 38.72 -10.26
C MET A 85 3.53 38.55 -10.49
N PHE A 86 3.94 37.71 -11.46
CA PHE A 86 5.36 37.53 -11.80
C PHE A 86 5.96 38.79 -12.45
N SER A 87 5.25 39.44 -13.36
CA SER A 87 5.72 40.67 -14.00
C SER A 87 5.92 41.81 -13.00
N ASN A 88 5.06 41.94 -11.99
CA ASN A 88 5.23 42.90 -10.90
C ASN A 88 6.49 42.59 -10.08
N CYS A 89 6.72 41.31 -9.80
CA CYS A 89 7.94 40.86 -9.12
C CYS A 89 9.19 41.31 -9.86
N TYR A 90 9.27 41.11 -11.18
CA TYR A 90 10.43 41.48 -11.97
C TYR A 90 10.57 42.98 -12.23
N THR A 91 9.44 43.71 -12.25
CA THR A 91 9.45 45.17 -12.33
C THR A 91 10.04 45.79 -11.07
N TYR A 92 9.69 45.27 -9.89
CA TYR A 92 10.16 45.84 -8.63
C TYR A 92 11.52 45.29 -8.18
N ASN A 93 11.78 43.99 -8.40
CA ASN A 93 12.97 43.29 -7.92
C ASN A 93 13.95 43.07 -9.08
N PRO A 94 15.14 43.71 -9.08
CA PRO A 94 16.14 43.52 -10.13
C PRO A 94 16.66 42.06 -10.21
N PRO A 95 17.15 41.63 -11.39
CA PRO A 95 17.78 40.33 -11.56
C PRO A 95 18.89 40.04 -10.54
N GLY A 96 18.95 38.82 -10.03
CA GLY A 96 19.93 38.38 -9.02
C GLY A 96 19.54 38.64 -7.56
N THR A 97 18.43 39.33 -7.30
CA THR A 97 17.87 39.43 -5.94
C THR A 97 17.13 38.14 -5.56
N VAL A 98 17.07 37.80 -4.27
CA VAL A 98 16.44 36.56 -3.79
C VAL A 98 14.99 36.44 -4.25
N VAL A 99 14.21 37.53 -4.13
CA VAL A 99 12.79 37.54 -4.53
C VAL A 99 12.63 37.39 -6.05
N HIS A 100 13.53 37.97 -6.85
CA HIS A 100 13.54 37.79 -8.30
C HIS A 100 13.78 36.32 -8.70
N GLU A 101 14.77 35.67 -8.09
CA GLU A 101 15.07 34.26 -8.37
C GLU A 101 13.97 33.31 -7.86
N MET A 102 13.35 33.64 -6.71
CA MET A 102 12.14 32.94 -6.24
C MET A 102 10.99 33.10 -7.23
N GLY A 103 10.80 34.29 -7.81
CA GLY A 103 9.82 34.55 -8.87
C GLY A 103 10.03 33.64 -10.06
N LYS A 104 11.26 33.53 -10.58
CA LYS A 104 11.58 32.62 -11.70
C LYS A 104 11.32 31.17 -11.38
N GLY A 105 11.73 30.71 -10.19
CA GLY A 105 11.52 29.34 -9.77
C GLY A 105 10.03 28.99 -9.63
N LEU A 106 9.21 29.91 -9.12
CA LEU A 106 7.77 29.73 -8.98
C LEU A 106 7.05 29.84 -10.34
N GLU A 107 7.48 30.75 -11.22
CA GLU A 107 6.94 30.92 -12.58
C GLU A 107 7.23 29.72 -13.48
N ALA A 108 8.39 29.09 -13.36
CA ALA A 108 8.70 27.86 -14.10
C ALA A 108 7.71 26.75 -13.75
N VAL A 109 7.51 26.49 -12.44
CA VAL A 109 6.51 25.52 -11.96
C VAL A 109 5.11 25.90 -12.42
N TYR A 110 4.74 27.19 -12.36
CA TYR A 110 3.45 27.64 -12.86
C TYR A 110 3.28 27.40 -14.36
N THR A 111 4.29 27.73 -15.17
CA THR A 111 4.25 27.59 -16.63
C THR A 111 4.06 26.13 -17.03
N ASP A 112 4.77 25.21 -16.37
CA ASP A 112 4.61 23.77 -16.59
C ASP A 112 3.20 23.29 -16.25
N LEU A 113 2.62 23.77 -15.14
CA LEU A 113 1.25 23.43 -14.76
C LEU A 113 0.21 24.05 -15.70
N MET A 114 0.39 25.32 -16.10
CA MET A 114 -0.54 26.03 -16.97
C MET A 114 -0.54 25.46 -18.40
N ALA A 115 0.58 24.90 -18.87
CA ALA A 115 0.64 24.18 -20.13
C ALA A 115 -0.29 22.95 -20.16
N GLY A 116 -0.65 22.42 -18.98
CA GLY A 116 -1.65 21.34 -18.82
C GLY A 116 -3.09 21.81 -18.62
N MET A 117 -3.39 23.10 -18.79
CA MET A 117 -4.75 23.64 -18.65
C MET A 117 -5.72 22.97 -19.63
N PRO A 118 -6.82 22.34 -19.15
CA PRO A 118 -7.80 21.73 -20.03
C PRO A 118 -8.51 22.78 -20.91
N GLN A 119 -8.62 22.51 -22.20
CA GLN A 119 -9.31 23.36 -23.17
C GLN A 119 -10.83 23.19 -23.06
N GLU A 120 -11.59 24.26 -23.27
CA GLU A 120 -13.04 24.10 -23.42
C GLU A 120 -13.36 23.34 -24.72
N ILE A 121 -14.08 22.23 -24.59
CA ILE A 121 -14.56 21.47 -25.74
C ILE A 121 -15.78 22.19 -26.32
N PRO A 122 -15.79 22.60 -27.62
CA PRO A 122 -16.97 23.19 -28.23
C PRO A 122 -18.15 22.21 -28.16
N LYS A 123 -19.30 22.65 -27.64
CA LYS A 123 -20.52 21.83 -27.56
C LYS A 123 -21.01 21.47 -28.97
N LYS A 124 -20.55 20.35 -29.53
CA LYS A 124 -21.17 19.73 -30.71
C LYS A 124 -22.43 18.96 -30.29
N ARG A 125 -23.51 19.20 -31.03
CA ARG A 125 -24.87 18.67 -30.85
C ARG A 125 -24.89 17.13 -30.70
N LYS A 126 -25.76 16.64 -29.80
CA LYS A 126 -26.03 15.21 -29.56
C LYS A 126 -26.49 14.48 -30.82
N LYS A 127 -25.88 13.32 -31.12
CA LYS A 127 -26.46 11.97 -30.99
C LYS A 127 -25.57 10.94 -31.70
N THR A 128 -24.98 10.04 -30.93
CA THR A 128 -25.13 8.57 -31.06
C THR A 128 -24.76 7.98 -29.71
N GLU A 129 -25.56 7.04 -29.23
CA GLU A 129 -25.32 6.29 -27.99
C GLU A 129 -23.89 5.75 -27.98
N MET A 130 -23.15 6.06 -26.91
CA MET A 130 -21.87 5.42 -26.65
C MET A 130 -22.14 3.98 -26.18
N PRO A 131 -21.37 2.99 -26.65
CA PRO A 131 -21.50 1.63 -26.16
C PRO A 131 -21.09 1.62 -24.68
N ALA A 132 -21.88 0.89 -23.87
CA ALA A 132 -21.50 0.51 -22.52
C ALA A 132 -20.06 -0.02 -22.52
N VAL A 133 -19.23 0.57 -21.67
CA VAL A 133 -17.82 0.19 -21.48
C VAL A 133 -17.73 -1.32 -21.35
N GLY A 134 -17.07 -1.92 -22.34
CA GLY A 134 -16.88 -3.35 -22.44
C GLY A 134 -16.15 -3.87 -21.20
N ARG A 135 -16.87 -4.71 -20.46
CA ARG A 135 -16.34 -5.67 -19.49
C ARG A 135 -15.05 -6.31 -20.03
N PRO A 136 -13.98 -6.48 -19.22
CA PRO A 136 -12.83 -7.25 -19.66
C PRO A 136 -13.31 -8.65 -20.05
N LYS A 137 -12.84 -9.17 -21.20
CA LYS A 137 -13.02 -10.59 -21.55
C LYS A 137 -12.32 -11.41 -20.47
N GLN A 138 -13.10 -11.90 -19.51
CA GLN A 138 -12.68 -13.00 -18.65
C GLN A 138 -12.29 -14.16 -19.57
N VAL A 139 -10.99 -14.42 -19.66
CA VAL A 139 -10.52 -15.72 -20.10
C VAL A 139 -11.02 -16.70 -19.04
N LYS A 140 -12.16 -17.33 -19.32
CA LYS A 140 -12.69 -18.43 -18.50
C LYS A 140 -11.72 -19.60 -18.61
N ARG A 141 -10.67 -19.61 -17.78
CA ARG A 141 -10.04 -20.87 -17.40
C ARG A 141 -11.00 -21.52 -16.41
N ASN A 142 -11.48 -22.68 -16.80
CA ASN A 142 -12.44 -23.48 -16.06
C ASN A 142 -11.72 -24.09 -14.84
N VAL A 143 -11.55 -23.32 -13.77
CA VAL A 143 -11.05 -23.85 -12.50
C VAL A 143 -12.27 -24.26 -11.68
N LYS A 144 -12.56 -25.57 -11.70
CA LYS A 144 -13.50 -26.17 -10.78
C LYS A 144 -12.92 -26.06 -9.38
N GLY A 145 -13.58 -25.28 -8.53
CA GLY A 145 -13.35 -25.21 -7.09
C GLY A 145 -12.34 -24.14 -6.68
N SER A 146 -12.83 -22.95 -6.36
CA SER A 146 -12.15 -22.12 -5.36
C SER A 146 -13.22 -21.37 -4.57
N ASP A 147 -13.34 -21.67 -3.28
CA ASP A 147 -13.68 -20.61 -2.32
C ASP A 147 -12.86 -19.38 -2.74
N GLY A 148 -13.49 -18.22 -2.89
CA GLY A 148 -12.75 -17.00 -3.22
C GLY A 148 -11.57 -16.76 -2.29
N MET A 149 -10.75 -15.76 -2.60
CA MET A 149 -9.58 -15.36 -1.82
C MET A 149 -9.82 -15.45 -0.30
N LYS A 150 -8.89 -16.08 0.44
CA LYS A 150 -9.04 -16.33 1.87
C LYS A 150 -8.95 -15.02 2.66
N ALA A 151 -9.50 -14.99 3.88
CA ALA A 151 -9.58 -13.77 4.68
C ALA A 151 -8.19 -13.16 4.96
N GLU A 152 -7.21 -14.02 5.23
CA GLU A 152 -5.82 -13.64 5.47
C GLU A 152 -5.16 -13.02 4.23
N ASP A 153 -5.49 -13.50 3.03
CA ASP A 153 -5.00 -12.93 1.78
C ASP A 153 -5.66 -11.58 1.47
N TYR A 154 -6.95 -11.41 1.82
CA TYR A 154 -7.63 -10.12 1.76
C TYR A 154 -6.99 -9.10 2.69
N GLU A 155 -6.64 -9.50 3.91
CA GLU A 155 -5.97 -8.66 4.89
C GLU A 155 -4.59 -8.24 4.39
N PHE A 156 -3.79 -9.20 3.89
CA PHE A 156 -2.50 -8.91 3.26
C PHE A 156 -2.59 -7.88 2.12
N CYS A 157 -3.56 -8.04 1.21
CA CYS A 157 -3.77 -7.10 0.10
C CYS A 157 -4.23 -5.71 0.59
N SER A 158 -5.10 -5.68 1.59
CA SER A 158 -5.63 -4.45 2.20
C SER A 158 -4.53 -3.66 2.92
N GLU A 159 -3.68 -4.35 3.68
CA GLU A 159 -2.52 -3.76 4.34
C GLU A 159 -1.52 -3.21 3.33
N THR A 160 -1.27 -3.96 2.25
CA THR A 160 -0.40 -3.53 1.15
C THR A 160 -0.89 -2.22 0.52
N LEU A 161 -2.18 -2.13 0.14
CA LEU A 161 -2.75 -0.88 -0.40
C LEU A 161 -2.68 0.26 0.62
N SER A 162 -2.97 -0.03 1.88
CA SER A 162 -2.98 0.97 2.96
C SER A 162 -1.59 1.49 3.26
N ASP A 163 -0.54 0.67 3.11
CA ASP A 163 0.84 1.13 3.23
C ASP A 163 1.28 1.99 2.05
N LEU A 164 0.98 1.57 0.80
CA LEU A 164 1.38 2.25 -0.42
C LEU A 164 0.84 3.69 -0.55
N VAL A 165 -0.29 4.00 0.09
CA VAL A 165 -0.88 5.35 0.11
C VAL A 165 -0.34 6.25 1.24
N LYS A 166 0.49 5.74 2.16
CA LYS A 166 0.95 6.51 3.33
C LYS A 166 1.81 7.72 2.95
N PRO A 167 1.84 8.77 3.79
CA PRO A 167 2.64 9.98 3.55
C PRO A 167 4.14 9.74 3.37
N LYS A 168 4.70 8.64 3.92
CA LYS A 168 6.11 8.26 3.72
C LYS A 168 6.45 8.00 2.24
N HIS A 169 5.45 7.72 1.40
CA HIS A 169 5.61 7.46 -0.03
C HIS A 169 5.18 8.64 -0.92
N LYS A 170 4.80 9.79 -0.33
CA LYS A 170 4.28 10.96 -1.06
C LYS A 170 5.23 11.53 -2.13
N ALA A 171 6.53 11.24 -1.99
CA ALA A 171 7.53 11.67 -2.96
C ALA A 171 7.35 11.01 -4.34
N TYR A 172 6.68 9.86 -4.40
CA TYR A 172 6.53 9.10 -5.65
C TYR A 172 5.15 8.48 -5.88
N ASN A 173 4.27 8.37 -4.87
CA ASN A 173 2.99 7.67 -5.05
C ASN A 173 1.88 8.53 -5.66
N TRP A 174 2.02 9.85 -5.69
CA TRP A 174 0.97 10.80 -6.09
C TRP A 174 0.38 10.56 -7.49
N PRO A 175 1.11 10.08 -8.52
CA PRO A 175 0.52 9.82 -9.83
C PRO A 175 -0.37 8.57 -9.88
N PHE A 176 -0.29 7.71 -8.86
CA PHE A 176 -0.90 6.37 -8.84
C PHE A 176 -2.07 6.25 -7.87
N LEU A 177 -2.41 7.34 -7.16
CA LEU A 177 -3.44 7.33 -6.12
C LEU A 177 -4.85 7.19 -6.68
N GLU A 178 -5.12 7.81 -7.83
CA GLU A 178 -6.44 7.92 -8.46
C GLU A 178 -6.34 7.60 -9.96
N PRO A 179 -7.46 7.28 -10.63
CA PRO A 179 -7.46 7.05 -12.07
C PRO A 179 -6.89 8.27 -12.81
N VAL A 180 -6.05 8.01 -13.81
CA VAL A 180 -5.50 9.10 -14.63
C VAL A 180 -6.63 9.81 -15.35
N ASP A 181 -6.79 11.10 -15.09
CA ASP A 181 -7.78 11.90 -15.78
C ASP A 181 -7.33 12.09 -17.25
N GLY A 182 -8.14 11.57 -18.18
CA GLY A 182 -7.83 11.59 -19.60
C GLY A 182 -7.89 12.97 -20.22
N ASP A 183 -8.59 13.89 -19.56
CA ASP A 183 -8.67 15.29 -19.96
C ASP A 183 -7.42 16.05 -19.49
N LEU A 184 -6.86 15.68 -18.33
CA LEU A 184 -5.59 16.24 -17.82
C LEU A 184 -4.34 15.62 -18.44
N VAL A 185 -4.46 14.38 -18.95
CA VAL A 185 -3.36 13.64 -19.59
C VAL A 185 -3.78 13.23 -21.00
N PRO A 186 -3.69 14.15 -21.98
CA PRO A 186 -4.12 13.91 -23.35
C PRO A 186 -3.42 12.69 -23.96
N GLY A 187 -4.19 11.84 -24.64
CA GLY A 187 -3.68 10.64 -25.27
C GLY A 187 -3.38 9.49 -24.31
N TYR A 188 -3.59 9.64 -23.00
CA TYR A 188 -3.38 8.53 -22.05
C TYR A 188 -4.17 7.29 -22.44
N TYR A 189 -5.50 7.41 -22.58
CA TYR A 189 -6.37 6.29 -22.95
C TYR A 189 -6.23 5.83 -24.42
N SER A 190 -5.54 6.59 -25.27
CA SER A 190 -5.22 6.14 -26.63
C SER A 190 -3.99 5.21 -26.64
N VAL A 191 -3.07 5.36 -25.68
CA VAL A 191 -1.86 4.53 -25.52
C VAL A 191 -2.07 3.40 -24.50
N ILE A 192 -2.69 3.71 -23.37
CA ILE A 192 -2.95 2.82 -22.24
C ILE A 192 -4.35 2.24 -22.40
N LYS A 193 -4.42 0.91 -22.55
CA LYS A 193 -5.67 0.17 -22.82
C LYS A 193 -6.31 -0.40 -21.56
N GLU A 194 -5.49 -0.69 -20.56
CA GLU A 194 -5.92 -1.24 -19.28
C GLU A 194 -5.43 -0.31 -18.17
N PRO A 195 -6.11 0.83 -17.94
CA PRO A 195 -5.74 1.76 -16.88
C PRO A 195 -5.92 1.10 -15.51
N MET A 196 -5.02 1.40 -14.58
CA MET A 196 -5.09 0.95 -13.19
C MET A 196 -4.47 1.99 -12.27
N ASP A 197 -4.96 2.04 -11.03
CA ASP A 197 -4.54 2.96 -9.98
C ASP A 197 -4.96 2.40 -8.60
N LEU A 198 -4.40 2.95 -7.53
CA LEU A 198 -4.60 2.44 -6.17
C LEU A 198 -6.05 2.60 -5.66
N GLN A 199 -6.79 3.62 -6.11
CA GLN A 199 -8.20 3.79 -5.75
C GLN A 199 -9.06 2.72 -6.45
N THR A 200 -8.86 2.50 -7.75
CA THR A 200 -9.53 1.42 -8.50
C THR A 200 -9.24 0.06 -7.89
N MET A 201 -7.97 -0.21 -7.53
CA MET A 201 -7.60 -1.46 -6.85
C MET A 201 -8.29 -1.61 -5.50
N ARG A 202 -8.38 -0.54 -4.69
CA ARG A 202 -9.11 -0.53 -3.43
C ARG A 202 -10.58 -0.89 -3.62
N SER A 203 -11.25 -0.26 -4.59
CA SER A 203 -12.63 -0.58 -4.93
C SER A 203 -12.80 -2.02 -5.40
N LYS A 204 -11.87 -2.55 -6.21
CA LYS A 204 -11.89 -3.97 -6.64
C LYS A 204 -11.77 -4.92 -5.43
N LEU A 205 -10.90 -4.61 -4.48
CA LEU A 205 -10.69 -5.42 -3.28
C LEU A 205 -11.94 -5.42 -2.37
N GLU A 206 -12.51 -4.25 -2.10
CA GLU A 206 -13.75 -4.08 -1.32
C GLU A 206 -14.95 -4.79 -1.95
N GLN A 207 -15.04 -4.77 -3.28
CA GLN A 207 -16.07 -5.48 -4.05
C GLN A 207 -15.79 -6.99 -4.23
N ARG A 208 -14.74 -7.53 -3.58
CA ARG A 208 -14.32 -8.93 -3.67
C ARG A 208 -14.07 -9.41 -5.11
N ARG A 209 -13.52 -8.53 -5.95
CA ARG A 209 -13.26 -8.82 -7.38
C ARG A 209 -11.93 -9.51 -7.63
N TYR A 210 -11.06 -9.59 -6.64
CA TYR A 210 -9.84 -10.41 -6.68
C TYR A 210 -10.12 -11.79 -6.13
N GLN A 211 -9.74 -12.81 -6.90
CA GLN A 211 -9.85 -14.21 -6.48
C GLN A 211 -8.57 -14.75 -5.87
N SER A 212 -7.43 -14.07 -6.05
CA SER A 212 -6.15 -14.49 -5.52
C SER A 212 -5.16 -13.32 -5.36
N VAL A 213 -4.08 -13.53 -4.59
CA VAL A 213 -3.03 -12.52 -4.37
C VAL A 213 -2.30 -12.21 -5.68
N GLU A 214 -2.21 -13.19 -6.59
CA GLU A 214 -1.60 -13.00 -7.91
C GLU A 214 -2.44 -12.10 -8.81
N GLU A 215 -3.78 -12.16 -8.74
CA GLU A 215 -4.63 -11.20 -9.46
C GLU A 215 -4.45 -9.77 -8.95
N PHE A 216 -4.34 -9.60 -7.63
CA PHE A 216 -4.03 -8.31 -7.02
C PHE A 216 -2.63 -7.81 -7.40
N GLY A 217 -1.62 -8.68 -7.35
CA GLY A 217 -0.24 -8.36 -7.74
C GLY A 217 -0.10 -7.91 -9.19
N ARG A 218 -0.81 -8.57 -10.12
CA ARG A 218 -0.83 -8.17 -11.54
C ARG A 218 -1.33 -6.74 -11.74
N ASP A 219 -2.31 -6.29 -10.96
CA ASP A 219 -2.80 -4.90 -11.06
C ASP A 219 -1.79 -3.89 -10.50
N LEU A 220 -1.02 -4.24 -9.46
CA LEU A 220 0.08 -3.40 -8.97
C LEU A 220 1.19 -3.28 -10.03
N GLU A 221 1.53 -4.39 -10.70
CA GLU A 221 2.48 -4.41 -11.80
C GLU A 221 1.98 -3.59 -13.00
N LEU A 222 0.68 -3.70 -13.31
CA LEU A 222 0.04 -2.94 -14.39
C LEU A 222 0.13 -1.42 -14.19
N ILE A 223 0.03 -0.92 -12.94
CA ILE A 223 0.29 0.50 -12.64
C ILE A 223 1.70 0.90 -13.07
N VAL A 224 2.70 0.10 -12.72
CA VAL A 224 4.12 0.35 -13.05
C VAL A 224 4.34 0.28 -14.57
N GLU A 225 3.80 -0.74 -15.22
CA GLU A 225 3.94 -0.95 -16.67
C GLU A 225 3.29 0.19 -17.46
N ASN A 226 2.08 0.60 -17.10
CA ASN A 226 1.40 1.72 -17.73
C ASN A 226 2.17 3.03 -17.55
N CYS A 227 2.71 3.26 -16.35
CA CYS A 227 3.54 4.42 -16.07
C CYS A 227 4.76 4.47 -17.01
N LYS A 228 5.52 3.38 -17.11
CA LYS A 228 6.72 3.31 -17.97
C LYS A 228 6.41 3.30 -19.46
N LYS A 229 5.23 2.81 -19.84
CA LYS A 229 4.78 2.79 -21.24
C LYS A 229 4.36 4.17 -21.72
N PHE A 230 3.68 4.94 -20.88
CA PHE A 230 3.19 6.26 -21.24
C PHE A 230 4.25 7.36 -21.07
N ASN A 231 5.01 7.32 -19.97
CA ASN A 231 5.96 8.37 -19.63
C ASN A 231 7.36 8.05 -20.17
N ALA A 232 8.04 9.05 -20.72
CA ALA A 232 9.41 8.88 -21.22
C ALA A 232 10.41 8.64 -20.07
N PRO A 233 11.45 7.80 -20.26
CA PRO A 233 12.50 7.61 -19.27
C PRO A 233 13.13 8.94 -18.82
N GLY A 234 13.30 9.11 -17.50
CA GLY A 234 13.90 10.31 -16.91
C GLY A 234 12.92 11.43 -16.55
N THR A 235 11.66 11.35 -16.97
CA THR A 235 10.60 12.26 -16.51
C THR A 235 10.24 12.01 -15.03
N GLU A 236 9.73 13.03 -14.33
CA GLU A 236 9.34 12.92 -12.91
C GLU A 236 8.41 11.73 -12.66
N VAL A 237 7.38 11.57 -13.48
CA VAL A 237 6.40 10.48 -13.34
C VAL A 237 7.03 9.11 -13.64
N TYR A 238 7.96 9.03 -14.60
CA TYR A 238 8.70 7.79 -14.84
C TYR A 238 9.56 7.40 -13.64
N VAL A 239 10.27 8.37 -13.04
CA VAL A 239 11.06 8.15 -11.81
C VAL A 239 10.15 7.74 -10.66
N CYS A 240 8.98 8.36 -10.53
CA CYS A 240 7.96 7.93 -9.58
C CYS A 240 7.58 6.46 -9.78
N GLY A 241 7.40 6.03 -11.04
CA GLY A 241 7.12 4.63 -11.39
C GLY A 241 8.24 3.66 -10.98
N GLN A 242 9.51 4.08 -11.06
CA GLN A 242 10.64 3.26 -10.61
C GLN A 242 10.68 3.10 -9.08
N GLU A 243 10.45 4.18 -8.33
CA GLU A 243 10.39 4.11 -6.87
C GLU A 243 9.15 3.33 -6.39
N PHE A 244 8.01 3.51 -7.07
CA PHE A 244 6.81 2.74 -6.79
C PHE A 244 7.00 1.25 -7.05
N GLU A 245 7.67 0.86 -8.14
CA GLU A 245 8.01 -0.53 -8.43
C GLU A 245 8.84 -1.19 -7.31
N LYS A 246 9.82 -0.47 -6.73
CA LYS A 246 10.61 -0.97 -5.60
C LYS A 246 9.71 -1.28 -4.40
N ALA A 247 8.77 -0.39 -4.09
CA ALA A 247 7.83 -0.58 -3.00
C ALA A 247 6.86 -1.75 -3.25
N VAL A 248 6.36 -1.89 -4.49
CA VAL A 248 5.54 -3.04 -4.90
C VAL A 248 6.31 -4.33 -4.74
N LYS A 249 7.54 -4.43 -5.26
CA LYS A 249 8.39 -5.63 -5.13
C LYS A 249 8.63 -5.98 -3.67
N MET A 250 8.90 -5.00 -2.82
CA MET A 250 9.11 -5.23 -1.39
C MET A 250 7.88 -5.83 -0.70
N HIS A 251 6.67 -5.41 -1.06
CA HIS A 251 5.44 -5.98 -0.50
C HIS A 251 5.10 -7.34 -1.11
N MET A 252 5.23 -7.51 -2.43
CA MET A 252 4.89 -8.76 -3.12
C MET A 252 5.90 -9.90 -2.88
N GLN A 253 7.13 -9.58 -2.45
CA GLN A 253 8.11 -10.59 -1.99
C GLN A 253 7.80 -11.14 -0.60
N LYS A 254 6.93 -10.48 0.18
CA LYS A 254 6.51 -11.03 1.47
C LYS A 254 5.63 -12.24 1.20
N VAL A 255 6.01 -13.37 1.79
CA VAL A 255 5.17 -14.58 1.76
C VAL A 255 3.89 -14.28 2.55
N SER A 256 2.72 -14.49 1.95
CA SER A 256 1.44 -14.31 2.65
C SER A 256 1.44 -15.19 3.92
N PRO A 257 0.91 -14.70 5.06
CA PRO A 257 0.71 -15.54 6.24
C PRO A 257 -0.05 -16.84 5.93
N HIS A 258 -0.97 -16.82 4.96
CA HIS A 258 -1.67 -18.00 4.48
C HIS A 258 -0.73 -19.03 3.85
N ASP A 259 0.19 -18.61 2.98
CA ASP A 259 1.16 -19.52 2.34
C ASP A 259 2.10 -20.14 3.37
N ILE A 260 2.54 -19.35 4.35
CA ILE A 260 3.33 -19.85 5.49
C ILE A 260 2.52 -20.91 6.25
N LYS A 261 1.27 -20.60 6.62
CA LYS A 261 0.38 -21.51 7.37
C LYS A 261 0.05 -22.78 6.59
N SER A 262 -0.20 -22.66 5.29
CA SER A 262 -0.43 -23.77 4.37
C SER A 262 0.80 -24.67 4.27
N ARG A 263 1.99 -24.08 4.11
CA ARG A 263 3.25 -24.82 4.07
C ARG A 263 3.55 -25.52 5.38
N ILE A 264 3.32 -24.87 6.52
CA ILE A 264 3.41 -25.48 7.85
C ILE A 264 2.47 -26.68 7.95
N THR A 265 1.21 -26.54 7.49
CA THR A 265 0.21 -27.61 7.54
C THR A 265 0.60 -28.80 6.68
N GLU A 266 1.11 -28.55 5.47
CA GLU A 266 1.62 -29.58 4.57
C GLU A 266 2.82 -30.31 5.18
N LEU A 267 3.79 -29.57 5.74
CA LEU A 267 4.96 -30.15 6.39
C LEU A 267 4.56 -30.98 7.61
N LYS A 268 3.63 -30.50 8.45
CA LYS A 268 3.08 -31.26 9.58
C LYS A 268 2.44 -32.59 9.12
N ARG A 269 1.70 -32.60 8.00
CA ARG A 269 1.16 -33.84 7.42
C ARG A 269 2.25 -34.79 6.93
N LYS A 270 3.28 -34.26 6.27
CA LYS A 270 4.43 -35.05 5.80
C LYS A 270 5.19 -35.68 6.96
N VAL A 271 5.45 -34.92 8.03
CA VAL A 271 6.06 -35.43 9.27
C VAL A 271 5.24 -36.59 9.82
N MET A 272 3.92 -36.44 9.99
CA MET A 272 3.07 -37.54 10.48
C MET A 272 3.12 -38.78 9.58
N SER A 273 3.18 -38.60 8.25
CA SER A 273 3.27 -39.70 7.29
C SER A 273 4.60 -40.43 7.42
N TYR A 274 5.72 -39.69 7.43
CA TYR A 274 7.06 -40.28 7.56
C TYR A 274 7.25 -40.95 8.92
N SER A 275 6.72 -40.39 10.01
CA SER A 275 6.75 -41.05 11.32
C SER A 275 5.99 -42.38 11.34
N ARG A 276 4.90 -42.53 10.56
CA ARG A 276 4.22 -43.84 10.42
C ARG A 276 5.05 -44.83 9.60
N GLU A 277 5.65 -44.36 8.51
CA GLU A 277 6.48 -45.19 7.64
C GLU A 277 7.74 -45.69 8.37
N ILE A 278 8.41 -44.83 9.13
CA ILE A 278 9.55 -45.18 9.99
C ILE A 278 9.15 -46.30 10.95
N ARG A 279 8.03 -46.16 11.68
CA ARG A 279 7.55 -47.21 12.60
C ARG A 279 7.29 -48.54 11.91
N MET A 280 6.73 -48.53 10.70
CA MET A 280 6.53 -49.76 9.93
C MET A 280 7.85 -50.42 9.51
N LEU A 281 8.85 -49.62 9.13
CA LEU A 281 10.17 -50.12 8.75
C LEU A 281 10.95 -50.64 9.97
N GLU A 282 10.89 -49.94 11.10
CA GLU A 282 11.49 -50.39 12.36
C GLU A 282 10.88 -51.72 12.83
N SER A 283 9.55 -51.89 12.73
CA SER A 283 8.89 -53.17 13.05
C SER A 283 9.39 -54.31 12.16
N LYS A 284 9.52 -54.07 10.86
CA LYS A 284 10.04 -55.08 9.91
C LYS A 284 11.51 -55.41 10.16
N LEU A 285 12.31 -54.40 10.50
CA LEU A 285 13.72 -54.59 10.84
C LEU A 285 13.85 -55.45 12.09
N MET A 286 13.08 -55.15 13.14
CA MET A 286 13.04 -55.95 14.37
C MET A 286 12.68 -57.42 14.09
N GLU A 287 11.69 -57.68 13.23
CA GLU A 287 11.32 -59.04 12.81
C GLU A 287 12.46 -59.77 12.08
N GLN A 288 13.33 -59.05 11.36
CA GLN A 288 14.40 -59.63 10.55
C GLN A 288 15.74 -59.79 11.29
N THR A 289 16.11 -58.82 12.12
CA THR A 289 17.45 -58.74 12.74
C THR A 289 17.40 -58.89 14.26
N GLY A 290 16.23 -58.75 14.88
CA GLY A 290 16.09 -58.63 16.33
C GLY A 290 16.61 -57.30 16.89
N GLU A 291 17.04 -56.37 16.04
CA GLU A 291 17.42 -55.02 16.47
C GLU A 291 16.18 -54.27 16.95
N MET A 292 16.25 -53.78 18.18
CA MET A 292 15.16 -53.00 18.77
C MET A 292 15.04 -51.66 18.04
N PRO A 293 13.81 -51.15 17.84
CA PRO A 293 13.57 -49.81 17.29
C PRO A 293 14.36 -48.74 18.04
N THR A 294 14.78 -47.70 17.33
CA THR A 294 15.53 -46.58 17.93
C THR A 294 14.63 -45.66 18.74
N SER A 295 13.31 -45.71 18.49
CA SER A 295 12.29 -44.92 19.17
C SER A 295 11.16 -45.82 19.66
N ARG A 296 10.81 -45.72 20.95
CA ARG A 296 9.69 -46.46 21.53
C ARG A 296 8.37 -45.77 21.18
N ALA A 297 7.41 -46.53 20.63
CA ALA A 297 6.03 -46.06 20.50
C ALA A 297 5.31 -46.09 21.86
N TYR A 298 4.62 -45.01 22.21
CA TYR A 298 3.83 -44.93 23.44
C TYR A 298 2.33 -45.10 23.14
N SER A 299 1.69 -46.08 23.78
CA SER A 299 0.24 -46.27 23.75
C SER A 299 -0.49 -45.10 24.40
N LEU A 300 -1.80 -44.97 24.12
CA LEU A 300 -2.64 -43.94 24.74
C LEU A 300 -2.63 -44.04 26.27
N ASN A 301 -2.65 -45.26 26.81
CA ASN A 301 -2.62 -45.48 28.25
C ASN A 301 -1.30 -45.03 28.88
N GLU A 302 -0.17 -45.31 28.24
CA GLU A 302 1.14 -44.85 28.71
C GLU A 302 1.23 -43.31 28.68
N ARG A 303 0.75 -42.68 27.60
CA ARG A 303 0.70 -41.22 27.47
C ARG A 303 -0.16 -40.57 28.55
N VAL A 304 -1.33 -41.15 28.86
CA VAL A 304 -2.20 -40.68 29.95
C VAL A 304 -1.51 -40.85 31.30
N SER A 305 -0.83 -41.97 31.53
CA SER A 305 -0.07 -42.18 32.77
C SER A 305 1.04 -41.14 32.97
N ILE A 306 1.78 -40.81 31.90
CA ILE A 306 2.80 -39.76 31.92
C ILE A 306 2.17 -38.39 32.17
N GLY A 307 1.06 -38.08 31.51
CA GLY A 307 0.30 -36.84 31.75
C GLY A 307 -0.12 -36.69 33.21
N ASN A 308 -0.64 -37.75 33.82
CA ASN A 308 -1.00 -37.77 35.24
C ASN A 308 0.21 -37.63 36.16
N ALA A 309 1.37 -38.19 35.80
CA ALA A 309 2.59 -38.02 36.57
C ALA A 309 3.04 -36.55 36.58
N ILE A 310 2.98 -35.85 35.43
CA ILE A 310 3.33 -34.43 35.31
C ILE A 310 2.43 -33.56 36.20
N LEU A 311 1.15 -33.87 36.30
CA LEU A 311 0.21 -33.12 37.16
C LEU A 311 0.55 -33.17 38.65
N ASN A 312 1.33 -34.17 39.08
CA ASN A 312 1.75 -34.31 40.48
C ASN A 312 3.16 -33.75 40.75
N MET A 313 3.80 -33.12 39.75
CA MET A 313 5.15 -32.58 39.87
C MET A 313 5.20 -31.19 40.52
N SER A 314 6.35 -30.83 41.10
CA SER A 314 6.62 -29.47 41.57
C SER A 314 6.75 -28.48 40.41
N LYS A 315 6.69 -27.17 40.72
CA LYS A 315 6.84 -26.12 39.70
C LYS A 315 8.19 -26.21 38.94
N GLU A 316 9.29 -26.48 39.64
CA GLU A 316 10.62 -26.60 39.03
C GLU A 316 10.71 -27.83 38.10
N GLN A 317 10.00 -28.89 38.47
CA GLN A 317 9.93 -30.11 37.66
C GLN A 317 9.06 -29.91 36.42
N THR A 318 7.90 -29.25 36.56
CA THR A 318 7.03 -28.93 35.41
C THR A 318 7.69 -27.91 34.47
N GLU A 319 8.49 -26.97 34.97
CA GLU A 319 9.34 -26.09 34.14
C GLU A 319 10.40 -26.87 33.33
N SER A 320 10.93 -27.95 33.88
CA SER A 320 11.88 -28.81 33.16
C SER A 320 11.19 -29.62 32.07
N VAL A 321 10.00 -30.15 32.34
CA VAL A 321 9.13 -30.76 31.31
C VAL A 321 8.75 -29.73 30.24
N ALA A 322 8.44 -28.50 30.64
CA ALA A 322 8.12 -27.41 29.72
C ALA A 322 9.26 -27.14 28.73
N LYS A 323 10.50 -27.12 29.21
CA LYS A 323 11.70 -26.95 28.37
C LYS A 323 11.83 -28.08 27.35
N ILE A 324 11.58 -29.33 27.74
CA ILE A 324 11.61 -30.50 26.83
C ILE A 324 10.57 -30.34 25.72
N VAL A 325 9.34 -29.99 26.08
CA VAL A 325 8.23 -29.81 25.13
C VAL A 325 8.48 -28.65 24.16
N LEU A 326 8.91 -27.49 24.68
CA LEU A 326 9.15 -26.29 23.88
C LEU A 326 10.35 -26.44 22.94
N LYS A 327 11.45 -27.06 23.40
CA LYS A 327 12.63 -27.37 22.57
C LYS A 327 12.26 -28.20 21.34
N ASN A 328 11.23 -29.04 21.45
CA ASN A 328 10.76 -29.92 20.37
C ASN A 328 9.53 -29.36 19.62
N GLY A 329 9.09 -28.14 19.92
CA GLY A 329 7.94 -27.51 19.26
C GLY A 329 6.61 -28.25 19.47
N ALA A 330 6.47 -28.95 20.60
CA ALA A 330 5.34 -29.84 20.90
C ALA A 330 4.31 -29.24 21.88
N GLY A 331 4.40 -27.94 22.18
CA GLY A 331 3.47 -27.21 23.06
C GLY A 331 3.27 -25.77 22.60
N GLU A 332 2.14 -25.19 22.97
CA GLU A 332 1.78 -23.81 22.65
C GLU A 332 1.71 -22.99 23.95
N PHE A 333 2.25 -21.76 23.92
CA PHE A 333 2.09 -20.84 25.03
C PHE A 333 0.64 -20.35 25.09
N VAL A 334 0.08 -20.38 26.30
CA VAL A 334 -1.23 -19.79 26.61
C VAL A 334 -1.03 -18.58 27.52
N GLU A 335 -2.12 -17.87 27.84
CA GLU A 335 -2.07 -16.72 28.75
C GLU A 335 -1.47 -17.13 30.12
N ASN A 336 -0.70 -16.22 30.73
CA ASN A 336 -0.03 -16.40 32.03
C ASN A 336 1.26 -17.25 32.05
N ASP A 337 2.05 -17.25 30.97
CA ASP A 337 3.34 -17.99 30.88
C ASP A 337 3.19 -19.51 31.09
N GLU A 338 1.98 -20.04 30.88
CA GLU A 338 1.68 -21.47 30.90
C GLU A 338 1.81 -22.06 29.49
N ILE A 339 2.01 -23.38 29.43
CA ILE A 339 2.07 -24.14 28.18
C ILE A 339 0.97 -25.19 28.16
N GLU A 340 0.22 -25.23 27.08
CA GLU A 340 -0.78 -26.26 26.81
C GLU A 340 -0.17 -27.36 25.92
N VAL A 341 -0.39 -28.62 26.31
CA VAL A 341 0.21 -29.79 25.67
C VAL A 341 -0.83 -30.90 25.53
N ASP A 342 -1.14 -31.30 24.29
CA ASP A 342 -1.99 -32.48 24.03
C ASP A 342 -1.12 -33.74 23.94
N MET A 343 -1.05 -34.49 25.03
CA MET A 343 -0.32 -35.76 25.18
C MET A 343 -0.67 -36.82 24.11
N ARG A 344 -1.82 -36.71 23.41
CA ARG A 344 -2.21 -37.61 22.32
C ARG A 344 -1.49 -37.31 21.01
N THR A 345 -1.03 -36.07 20.86
CA THR A 345 -0.49 -35.56 19.60
C THR A 345 1.01 -35.27 19.65
N ILE A 346 1.60 -35.16 20.85
CA ILE A 346 3.04 -34.96 20.98
C ILE A 346 3.84 -36.15 20.40
N PRO A 347 4.97 -35.91 19.70
CA PRO A 347 5.77 -36.98 19.11
C PRO A 347 6.31 -37.98 20.15
N ASP A 348 6.41 -39.26 19.78
CA ASP A 348 6.87 -40.34 20.67
C ASP A 348 8.25 -40.06 21.30
N HIS A 349 9.20 -39.49 20.55
CA HIS A 349 10.52 -39.15 21.08
C HIS A 349 10.49 -38.05 22.16
N VAL A 350 9.50 -37.17 22.12
CA VAL A 350 9.29 -36.16 23.17
C VAL A 350 8.69 -36.81 24.41
N VAL A 351 7.73 -37.72 24.23
CA VAL A 351 7.16 -38.54 25.33
C VAL A 351 8.27 -39.34 26.00
N GLU A 352 9.20 -39.89 25.23
CA GLU A 352 10.35 -40.65 25.72
C GLU A 352 11.29 -39.78 26.57
N GLU A 353 11.65 -38.57 26.11
CA GLU A 353 12.48 -37.63 26.87
C GLU A 353 11.81 -37.21 28.19
N ILE A 354 10.49 -36.99 28.18
CA ILE A 354 9.69 -36.70 29.38
C ILE A 354 9.66 -37.91 30.34
N ASP A 355 9.39 -39.10 29.82
CA ASP A 355 9.34 -40.35 30.61
C ASP A 355 10.70 -40.67 31.24
N MET A 356 11.80 -40.45 30.51
CA MET A 356 13.17 -40.56 31.03
C MET A 356 13.43 -39.55 32.15
N TYR A 357 13.01 -38.29 31.97
CA TYR A 357 13.15 -37.26 33.00
C TYR A 357 12.38 -37.63 34.27
N ILE A 358 11.11 -38.05 34.15
CA ILE A 358 10.28 -38.49 35.30
C ILE A 358 10.96 -39.64 36.05
N LYS A 359 11.45 -40.66 35.32
CA LYS A 359 12.16 -41.79 35.95
C LYS A 359 13.45 -41.35 36.65
N SER A 360 14.18 -40.38 36.09
CA SER A 360 15.43 -39.88 36.70
C SER A 360 15.19 -39.20 38.06
N ILE A 361 14.03 -38.57 38.24
CA ILE A 361 13.64 -37.96 39.51
C ILE A 361 13.32 -39.06 40.53
N ASN A 362 12.52 -40.05 40.14
CA ASN A 362 12.08 -41.10 41.06
C ASN A 362 13.25 -41.97 41.55
N VAL A 363 14.25 -42.22 40.71
CA VAL A 363 15.48 -42.93 41.11
C VAL A 363 16.33 -42.10 42.08
N GLY A 364 16.24 -40.77 42.03
CA GLY A 364 16.95 -39.86 42.93
C GLY A 364 16.28 -39.62 44.28
N GLU A 365 15.05 -40.10 44.49
CA GLU A 365 14.38 -40.08 45.80
C GLU A 365 14.71 -41.32 46.62
N ASP A 366 14.77 -42.51 45.99
CA ASP A 366 15.14 -43.78 46.66
C ASP A 366 16.57 -43.79 47.25
N VAL A 367 17.50 -42.98 46.74
CA VAL A 367 18.90 -42.92 47.22
C VAL A 367 19.08 -41.91 48.36
N ARG A 368 18.07 -41.09 48.66
CA ARG A 368 18.13 -40.08 49.74
C ARG A 368 17.55 -40.56 51.07
N ASP A 369 16.95 -41.74 51.08
CA ASP A 369 16.34 -42.38 52.25
C ASP A 369 17.15 -43.60 52.78
N GLU A 370 18.37 -43.84 52.27
CA GLU A 370 19.40 -44.72 52.88
C GLU A 370 20.55 -43.91 53.47
#